data_AF-U7VAK9-F1
#
_entry.id   AF-U7VAK9-F1
#
_cell.length_a   1.000
_cell.length_b   1.000
_cell.length_c   1.000
_cell.angle_alpha   90.00
_cell.angle_beta   90.00
_cell.angle_gamma   90.00
#
_symmetry.space_group_name_H-M   'P 1'
#
loop_
_entity.id
_entity.type
_entity.pdbx_description
1 polymer ?
#
loop_
_entity_poly.entity_id
_entity_poly.type
_entity_poly.pdbx_seq_one_letter_code
_entity_poly.pdbx_strand_id
1 'polypeptide(L)'
;MLKNELSLIGKKMTFEELNNFMIENNYYNIHNDLSEREIQDCLNENVIAFENKFQDSVEDIYTYIEFEVFENNILKINNIFEM
;
A
#
# COMPACT_ATOMS: atom_id res chain seq x y z
N MET A 1 -8.00 5.82 10.47
CA MET A 1 -8.10 6.94 9.51
C MET A 1 -6.87 7.82 9.52
N LEU A 2 -5.95 7.52 8.60
CA LEU A 2 -4.88 8.46 8.26
C LEU A 2 -5.44 9.72 7.63
N LYS A 3 -4.84 10.85 7.98
CA LYS A 3 -5.21 12.15 7.41
C LYS A 3 -4.70 12.38 5.99
N ASN A 4 -3.80 11.54 5.48
CA ASN A 4 -3.04 11.80 4.24
C ASN A 4 -3.21 10.76 3.12
N GLU A 5 -3.85 9.62 3.35
CA GLU A 5 -3.95 8.54 2.34
C GLU A 5 -4.89 8.86 1.20
N LEU A 6 -6.04 9.48 1.48
CA LEU A 6 -6.95 9.92 0.41
C LEU A 6 -6.28 10.89 -0.57
N SER A 7 -5.19 11.56 -0.14
CA SER A 7 -4.38 12.41 -1.03
C SER A 7 -3.55 11.62 -2.04
N LEU A 8 -3.42 10.30 -1.88
CA LEU A 8 -2.76 9.41 -2.83
C LEU A 8 -3.66 9.02 -4.00
N ILE A 9 -4.99 9.11 -3.84
CA ILE A 9 -5.94 8.75 -4.90
C ILE A 9 -5.67 9.63 -6.13
N GLY A 10 -5.47 8.99 -7.28
CA GLY A 10 -5.12 9.61 -8.55
C GLY A 10 -3.62 9.93 -8.73
N LYS A 11 -2.78 9.77 -7.69
CA LYS A 11 -1.33 9.91 -7.84
C LYS A 11 -0.75 8.72 -8.58
N LYS A 12 0.32 9.01 -9.33
CA LYS A 12 1.17 8.03 -10.01
C LYS A 12 2.48 7.92 -9.25
N MET A 13 2.89 6.71 -8.91
CA MET A 13 4.12 6.44 -8.17
C MET A 13 4.62 5.01 -8.40
N THR A 14 5.88 4.75 -8.10
CA THR A 14 6.42 3.39 -8.09
C THR A 14 5.96 2.65 -6.83
N PHE A 15 6.10 1.33 -6.86
CA PHE A 15 5.86 0.50 -5.69
C PHE A 15 6.78 0.87 -4.51
N GLU A 16 8.05 1.21 -4.79
CA GLU A 16 9.01 1.64 -3.76
C GLU A 16 8.58 2.96 -3.10
N GLU A 17 8.13 3.94 -3.91
CA GLU A 17 7.61 5.22 -3.41
C GLU A 17 6.38 5.02 -2.54
N LEU A 18 5.45 4.16 -2.96
CA LEU A 18 4.27 3.80 -2.16
C LEU A 18 4.69 3.15 -0.83
N ASN A 19 5.58 2.15 -0.88
CA ASN A 19 6.02 1.44 0.32
C ASN A 19 6.73 2.37 1.31
N ASN A 20 7.59 3.27 0.83
CA ASN A 20 8.25 4.27 1.67
C ASN A 20 7.23 5.22 2.32
N PHE A 21 6.23 5.70 1.56
CA PHE A 21 5.17 6.54 2.10
C PHE A 21 4.40 5.82 3.23
N MET A 22 4.06 4.54 3.05
CA MET A 22 3.33 3.77 4.05
C MET A 22 4.17 3.58 5.32
N ILE A 23 5.44 3.22 5.19
CA ILE A 23 6.38 3.05 6.31
C ILE A 23 6.54 4.36 7.10
N GLU A 24 6.68 5.50 6.43
CA GLU A 24 6.74 6.82 7.07
C GLU A 24 5.49 7.15 7.91
N ASN A 25 4.35 6.49 7.62
CA ASN A 25 3.10 6.65 8.34
C ASN A 25 2.80 5.51 9.33
N ASN A 26 3.77 4.64 9.64
CA ASN A 26 3.67 3.46 10.52
C ASN A 26 2.82 2.30 9.96
N TYR A 27 2.75 2.21 8.63
CA TYR A 27 2.14 1.10 7.92
C TYR A 27 3.20 0.21 7.33
N TYR A 28 3.06 -1.10 7.57
CA TYR A 28 4.03 -2.10 7.14
C TYR A 28 3.34 -3.04 6.17
N ASN A 29 4.02 -3.41 5.10
CA ASN A 29 3.48 -4.41 4.20
C ASN A 29 3.29 -5.74 4.98
N ILE A 30 2.09 -6.34 4.86
CA ILE A 30 1.80 -7.64 5.47
C ILE A 30 2.66 -8.76 4.86
N HIS A 31 3.05 -8.55 3.60
CA HIS A 31 4.08 -9.31 2.92
C HIS A 31 5.41 -8.82 3.48
N ASN A 32 5.86 -9.47 4.57
CA ASN A 32 7.05 -9.08 5.34
C ASN A 32 8.35 -9.07 4.51
N ASP A 33 8.33 -9.55 3.27
CA ASP A 33 9.46 -9.49 2.35
C ASP A 33 8.96 -9.03 0.96
N LEU A 34 9.41 -7.86 0.50
CA LEU A 34 9.13 -7.36 -0.86
C LEU A 34 9.93 -8.13 -1.92
N SER A 35 9.83 -9.45 -1.90
CA SER A 35 10.44 -10.28 -2.92
C SER A 35 9.85 -9.90 -4.28
N GLU A 36 10.65 -10.01 -5.35
CA GLU A 36 10.18 -9.73 -6.71
C GLU A 36 8.90 -10.52 -7.03
N ARG A 37 8.76 -11.71 -6.47
CA ARG A 37 7.57 -12.55 -6.65
C ARG A 37 6.32 -11.94 -5.99
N GLU A 38 6.40 -11.51 -4.74
CA GLU A 38 5.23 -10.93 -4.06
C GLU A 38 4.83 -9.58 -4.66
N ILE A 39 5.80 -8.80 -5.14
CA ILE A 39 5.50 -7.59 -5.93
C ILE A 39 4.75 -7.96 -7.21
N GLN A 40 5.17 -9.00 -7.94
CA GLN A 40 4.46 -9.47 -9.13
C GLN A 40 3.05 -9.98 -8.81
N ASP A 41 2.87 -10.68 -7.70
CA ASP A 41 1.55 -11.14 -7.26
C ASP A 41 0.64 -9.93 -6.96
N CYS A 42 1.13 -8.92 -6.24
CA CYS A 42 0.39 -7.66 -6.01
C CYS A 42 0.06 -6.93 -7.33
N LEU A 43 1.00 -6.87 -8.28
CA LEU A 43 0.79 -6.25 -9.59
C LEU A 43 -0.28 -7.00 -10.41
N ASN A 44 -0.34 -8.33 -10.29
CA ASN A 44 -1.38 -9.14 -10.96
C ASN A 44 -2.75 -8.93 -10.33
N GLU A 45 -2.82 -8.81 -9.00
CA GLU A 45 -4.06 -8.61 -8.25
C GLU A 45 -4.52 -7.15 -8.24
N ASN A 46 -3.65 -6.20 -8.61
CA ASN A 46 -3.91 -4.75 -8.62
C ASN A 46 -4.28 -4.19 -7.23
N VAL A 47 -3.83 -4.87 -6.17
CA VAL A 47 -4.09 -4.51 -4.78
C VAL A 47 -2.88 -4.84 -3.91
N ILE A 48 -2.69 -4.05 -2.87
CA ILE A 48 -1.69 -4.29 -1.82
C ILE A 48 -2.29 -3.96 -0.47
N ALA A 49 -1.92 -4.73 0.55
CA ALA A 49 -2.37 -4.53 1.92
C ALA A 49 -1.20 -4.12 2.82
N PHE A 50 -1.48 -3.18 3.72
CA PHE A 50 -0.57 -2.72 4.75
C PHE A 50 -1.22 -2.84 6.12
N GLU A 51 -0.47 -3.29 7.10
CA GLU A 51 -0.87 -3.37 8.50
C GLU A 51 -0.35 -2.17 9.27
N ASN A 52 -1.23 -1.57 10.08
CA ASN A 52 -0.79 -0.55 11.02
C ASN A 52 -0.22 -1.19 12.28
N LYS A 53 1.07 -0.93 12.58
CA LYS A 53 1.69 -1.38 13.83
C LYS A 53 1.78 -0.23 14.85
N PHE A 54 0.65 0.36 15.23
CA PHE A 54 0.63 1.14 16.48
C PHE A 54 0.83 0.18 17.66
N GLN A 55 1.87 0.43 18.45
CA GLN A 55 2.37 -0.44 19.51
C GLN A 55 1.41 -0.72 20.69
N ASP A 56 0.19 -0.15 20.69
CA ASP A 56 -0.78 -0.28 21.78
C ASP A 56 -2.21 -0.64 21.31
N SER A 57 -2.40 -0.99 20.03
CA SER A 57 -3.70 -1.40 19.49
C SER A 57 -3.94 -2.89 19.72
N VAL A 58 -5.12 -3.24 20.25
CA VAL A 58 -5.58 -4.64 20.36
C VAL A 58 -6.12 -5.14 19.00
N GLU A 59 -6.39 -4.23 18.07
CA GLU A 59 -6.97 -4.54 16.76
C GLU A 59 -5.93 -4.35 15.67
N ASP A 60 -5.76 -5.39 14.85
CA ASP A 60 -5.00 -5.34 13.60
C ASP A 60 -5.85 -4.57 12.57
N ILE A 61 -5.43 -3.36 12.23
CA ILE A 61 -6.09 -2.55 11.19
C ILE A 61 -5.32 -2.72 9.88
N TYR A 62 -6.03 -3.13 8.83
CA TYR A 62 -5.45 -3.34 7.51
C TYR A 62 -5.91 -2.26 6.52
N THR A 63 -4.95 -1.56 5.92
CA THR A 63 -5.20 -0.62 4.83
C THR A 63 -4.93 -1.30 3.49
N TYR A 64 -5.96 -1.39 2.65
CA TYR A 64 -5.87 -1.90 1.29
C TYR A 64 -5.79 -0.75 0.30
N ILE A 65 -4.90 -0.88 -0.69
CA ILE A 65 -4.67 0.11 -1.73
C ILE A 65 -4.89 -0.56 -3.08
N GLU A 66 -5.94 -0.15 -3.78
CA GLU A 66 -6.22 -0.58 -5.16
C GLU A 66 -5.55 0.37 -6.14
N PHE A 67 -4.92 -0.18 -7.17
CA PHE A 67 -4.18 0.61 -8.16
C PHE A 67 -4.32 0.05 -9.58
N GLU A 68 -4.05 0.89 -10.57
CA GLU A 68 -3.85 0.47 -11.95
C GLU A 68 -2.35 0.49 -12.28
N VAL A 69 -1.86 -0.53 -12.99
CA VAL A 69 -0.48 -0.56 -13.48
C VAL A 69 -0.39 0.12 -14.85
N PHE A 70 0.46 1.15 -14.94
CA PHE A 70 0.82 1.86 -16.16
C PHE A 70 2.26 1.53 -16.56
N GLU A 71 2.61 1.90 -17.79
CA GLU A 71 3.95 1.88 -18.40
C GLU A 71 5.09 1.88 -17.37
N ASN A 72 6.03 0.92 -17.49
CA ASN A 72 7.18 0.75 -16.60
C ASN A 72 6.83 0.55 -15.11
N ASN A 73 5.77 -0.20 -14.79
CA ASN A 73 5.37 -0.53 -13.42
C ASN A 73 5.01 0.69 -12.55
N ILE A 74 4.50 1.76 -13.18
CA ILE A 74 3.98 2.92 -12.45
C ILE A 74 2.57 2.59 -11.95
N LEU A 75 2.36 2.68 -10.64
CA LEU A 75 1.07 2.47 -10.00
C LEU A 75 0.28 3.78 -10.02
N LYS A 76 -0.99 3.73 -10.41
CA LYS A 76 -1.94 4.82 -10.19
C LYS A 76 -2.94 4.38 -9.14
N ILE A 77 -2.95 5.05 -7.99
CA ILE A 77 -3.84 4.67 -6.90
C ILE A 77 -5.27 5.05 -7.25
N ASN A 78 -6.18 4.08 -7.23
CA ASN A 78 -7.59 4.28 -7.53
C ASN A 78 -8.43 4.40 -6.26
N ASN A 79 -8.09 3.65 -5.22
CA ASN A 79 -8.89 3.58 -4.01
C ASN A 79 -8.03 3.15 -2.80
N ILE A 80 -8.43 3.58 -1.62
CA ILE A 80 -7.82 3.18 -0.35
C ILE A 80 -8.93 2.97 0.67
N PHE A 81 -8.90 1.83 1.36
CA PHE A 81 -9.87 1.52 2.41
C PHE A 81 -9.23 0.75 3.57
N GLU A 82 -9.71 1.03 4.79
CA GLU A 82 -9.32 0.34 6.03
C GLU A 82 -10.36 -0.76 6.34
N MET A 83 -9.91 -1.95 6.76
CA MET A 83 -10.73 -3.03 7.32
C MET A 83 -10.24 -3.44 8.70
#